data_AF-A0A1M4WI97-F1
#
_entry.id   AF-A0A1M4WI97-F1
#
_cell.length_a   1.000
_cell.length_b   1.000
_cell.length_c   1.000
_cell.angle_alpha   90.00
_cell.angle_beta   90.00
_cell.angle_gamma   90.00
#
_symmetry.space_group_name_H-M   'P 1'
#
loop_
_entity.id
_entity.type
_entity.pdbx_description
1 polymer ?
#
loop_
_entity_poly.entity_id
_entity_poly.type
_entity_poly.pdbx_seq_one_letter_code
_entity_poly.pdbx_strand_id
1 'polypeptide(L)'
;MDRYQLARQLQSILLDLEKAEEAYFQYRARLADIKYRISLKESELVVSTDLIDGKNEDTRKRQLFHHTSSLHKEKTKVIEQLEKAKRRVEGLERKYQTAQLTIRLLLTPGFEISFLDESILS
;
A
#
# COMPACT_ATOMS: atom_id res chain seq x y z
N MET A 1 11.53 -11.50 -27.85
CA MET A 1 12.12 -11.28 -26.51
C MET A 1 12.80 -12.57 -26.10
N ASP A 2 14.06 -12.53 -25.68
CA ASP A 2 14.84 -13.74 -25.34
C ASP A 2 14.40 -14.31 -23.97
N ARG A 3 14.42 -15.63 -23.80
CA ARG A 3 14.09 -16.33 -22.54
C ARG A 3 14.94 -15.83 -21.38
N TYR A 4 16.20 -15.49 -21.65
CA TYR A 4 17.11 -14.92 -20.67
C TYR A 4 16.68 -13.51 -20.20
N GLN A 5 16.14 -12.69 -21.11
CA GLN A 5 15.62 -11.36 -20.78
C GLN A 5 14.37 -11.46 -19.90
N LEU A 6 13.48 -12.42 -20.18
CA LEU A 6 12.29 -12.72 -19.36
C LEU A 6 12.66 -13.16 -17.94
N ALA A 7 13.63 -14.06 -17.80
CA ALA A 7 14.11 -14.52 -16.50
C ALA A 7 14.69 -13.36 -15.67
N ARG A 8 15.49 -12.47 -16.30
CA ARG A 8 16.00 -11.26 -15.62
C ARG A 8 14.89 -10.30 -15.22
N GLN A 9 13.87 -10.10 -16.06
CA GLN A 9 12.72 -9.26 -15.72
C GLN A 9 11.95 -9.82 -14.53
N LEU A 10 11.70 -11.13 -14.47
CA LEU A 10 11.06 -11.76 -13.31
C LEU A 10 11.86 -11.56 -12.03
N GLN A 11 13.19 -11.76 -12.10
CA GLN A 11 14.06 -11.57 -10.94
C GLN A 11 14.02 -10.11 -10.44
N SER A 12 14.02 -9.14 -11.36
CA SER A 12 13.87 -7.73 -11.01
C SER A 12 12.52 -7.43 -10.36
N ILE A 13 11.43 -8.00 -10.89
CA ILE A 13 10.08 -7.81 -10.34
C ILE A 13 9.99 -8.36 -8.91
N LEU A 14 10.60 -9.53 -8.64
CA LEU A 14 10.63 -10.11 -7.30
C LEU A 14 11.36 -9.21 -6.30
N LEU A 15 12.54 -8.68 -6.66
CA LEU A 15 13.28 -7.75 -5.79
C LEU A 15 12.50 -6.46 -5.53
N ASP A 16 11.79 -5.95 -6.53
CA ASP A 16 10.94 -4.76 -6.37
C ASP A 16 9.69 -5.05 -5.52
N LEU A 17 9.16 -6.28 -5.58
CA LEU A 17 8.02 -6.74 -4.80
C LEU A 17 8.38 -6.82 -3.32
N GLU A 18 9.50 -7.46 -2.98
CA GLU A 18 10.01 -7.55 -1.59
C GLU A 18 10.15 -6.15 -0.96
N LYS A 19 10.77 -5.21 -1.68
CA LYS A 19 10.91 -3.82 -1.21
C LYS A 19 9.57 -3.10 -1.04
N ALA A 20 8.60 -3.38 -1.92
CA ALA A 20 7.27 -2.77 -1.85
C ALA A 20 6.47 -3.32 -0.67
N GLU A 21 6.57 -4.63 -0.41
CA GLU A 21 5.96 -5.30 0.73
C GLU A 21 6.55 -4.80 2.05
N GLU A 22 7.89 -4.70 2.13
CA GLU A 22 8.56 -4.15 3.30
C GLU A 22 8.04 -2.74 3.62
N ALA A 23 7.99 -1.85 2.62
CA ALA A 23 7.45 -0.51 2.79
C ALA A 23 5.97 -0.54 3.24
N TYR A 24 5.16 -1.42 2.66
CA TYR A 24 3.76 -1.59 3.05
C TYR A 24 3.63 -1.98 4.53
N PHE A 25 4.40 -2.96 5.00
CA PHE A 25 4.37 -3.39 6.39
C PHE A 25 4.89 -2.32 7.34
N GLN A 26 5.94 -1.58 6.96
CA GLN A 26 6.44 -0.43 7.73
C GLN A 26 5.35 0.64 7.91
N TYR A 27 4.66 1.04 6.84
CA TYR A 27 3.56 2.02 6.94
C TYR A 27 2.39 1.48 7.77
N ARG A 28 2.08 0.18 7.67
CA ARG A 28 1.04 -0.46 8.47
C ARG A 28 1.38 -0.44 9.97
N ALA A 29 2.62 -0.76 10.32
CA ALA A 29 3.11 -0.70 11.70
C ALA A 29 3.07 0.75 12.23
N ARG A 30 3.55 1.71 11.45
CA ARG A 30 3.50 3.13 11.80
C ARG A 30 2.07 3.64 12.02
N LEU A 31 1.12 3.20 11.21
CA LEU A 31 -0.29 3.55 11.39
C LEU A 31 -0.85 3.01 12.72
N ALA A 32 -0.46 1.79 13.11
CA ALA A 32 -0.86 1.20 14.38
C ALA A 32 -0.28 1.99 15.56
N ASP A 33 1.00 2.36 15.49
CA ASP A 33 1.66 3.20 16.50
C ASP A 33 0.98 4.57 16.65
N ILE A 34 0.69 5.27 15.55
CA ILE A 34 0.01 6.57 15.61
C ILE A 34 -1.38 6.43 16.23
N LYS A 35 -2.14 5.38 15.90
CA LYS A 35 -3.45 5.11 16.52
C LYS A 35 -3.31 4.92 18.03
N TYR A 36 -2.31 4.14 18.46
CA TYR A 36 -2.03 3.92 19.86
C TYR A 36 -1.67 5.24 20.58
N ARG A 37 -0.80 6.06 19.99
CA ARG A 37 -0.41 7.37 20.53
C ARG A 37 -1.60 8.34 20.66
N ILE A 38 -2.53 8.32 19.71
CA ILE A 38 -3.78 9.10 19.81
C ILE A 38 -4.59 8.63 21.01
N SER A 39 -4.86 7.32 21.12
CA SER A 39 -5.66 6.76 22.22
C SER A 39 -5.03 6.99 23.59
N LEU A 40 -3.70 6.87 23.69
CA LEU A 40 -2.97 7.18 24.91
C LEU A 40 -3.14 8.66 25.27
N LYS A 41 -2.96 9.56 24.30
CA LYS A 41 -3.08 11.00 24.54
C LYS A 41 -4.49 11.43 24.92
N GLU A 42 -5.50 10.86 24.29
CA GLU A 42 -6.91 11.10 24.63
C GLU A 42 -7.20 10.63 26.06
N SER A 43 -6.71 9.45 26.43
CA SER A 43 -6.90 8.88 27.77
C SER A 43 -6.22 9.73 28.84
N GLU A 44 -4.99 10.20 28.59
CA GLU A 44 -4.30 11.14 29.46
C GLU A 44 -5.11 12.41 29.68
N LEU A 45 -5.62 13.04 28.60
CA LEU A 45 -6.37 14.29 28.69
C LEU A 45 -7.70 14.14 29.45
N VAL A 46 -8.37 13.00 29.30
CA VAL A 46 -9.61 12.72 30.03
C VAL A 46 -9.36 12.47 31.53
N VAL A 47 -8.25 11.82 31.89
CA VAL A 47 -7.98 11.42 33.28
C VAL A 47 -7.24 12.50 34.07
N SER A 48 -6.33 13.24 33.43
CA SER A 48 -5.33 14.05 34.14
C SER A 48 -5.56 15.56 34.09
N THR A 49 -6.55 16.04 33.31
CA THR A 49 -6.69 17.48 33.07
C THR A 49 -8.13 17.97 33.13
N ASP A 50 -8.34 19.11 33.82
CA ASP A 50 -9.57 19.92 33.73
C ASP A 50 -9.77 20.56 32.34
N LEU A 51 -8.88 20.27 31.37
CA LEU A 51 -8.90 20.79 30.00
C LEU A 51 -10.06 20.24 29.16
N ILE A 52 -10.62 19.10 29.57
CA ILE A 52 -11.74 18.45 28.89
C ILE A 52 -12.99 18.52 29.78
N ASP A 53 -13.67 19.67 29.76
CA ASP A 53 -14.86 19.96 30.58
C ASP A 53 -16.18 19.80 29.81
N GLY A 54 -16.11 19.40 28.53
CA GLY A 54 -17.26 19.35 27.64
C GLY A 54 -18.43 18.54 28.22
N LYS A 55 -19.57 19.20 28.41
CA LYS A 55 -20.78 18.61 29.01
C LYS A 55 -21.49 17.59 28.10
N ASN A 56 -21.14 17.57 26.81
CA ASN A 56 -21.62 16.61 25.83
C ASN A 56 -20.46 16.00 25.03
N GLU A 57 -20.74 14.93 24.29
CA GLU A 57 -19.72 14.16 23.57
C GLU A 57 -19.05 14.97 22.44
N ASP A 58 -19.82 15.80 21.72
CA ASP A 58 -19.30 16.60 20.62
C ASP A 58 -18.30 17.67 21.07
N THR A 59 -18.58 18.31 22.21
CA THR A 59 -17.67 19.31 22.78
C THR A 59 -16.38 18.67 23.26
N ARG A 60 -16.48 17.51 23.94
CA ARG A 60 -15.29 16.72 24.35
C ARG A 60 -14.45 16.29 23.14
N LYS A 61 -15.09 15.81 22.07
CA LYS A 61 -14.39 15.44 20.83
C LYS A 61 -13.66 16.62 20.20
N ARG A 62 -14.26 17.82 20.16
CA ARG A 62 -13.60 19.03 19.65
C ARG A 62 -12.40 19.44 20.52
N GLN A 63 -12.56 19.42 21.83
CA GLN A 63 -11.48 19.72 22.78
C GLN A 63 -10.31 18.74 22.62
N LEU A 64 -10.60 17.43 22.61
CA LEU A 64 -9.59 16.39 22.37
C LEU A 64 -8.89 16.60 21.02
N PHE A 65 -9.65 16.89 19.97
CA PHE A 65 -9.11 17.12 18.64
C PHE A 65 -8.10 18.27 18.58
N HIS A 66 -8.30 19.35 19.33
CA HIS A 66 -7.31 20.43 19.40
C HIS A 66 -5.94 19.93 19.86
N HIS A 67 -5.92 19.02 20.84
CA HIS A 67 -4.70 18.45 21.40
C HIS A 67 -4.13 17.29 20.58
N THR A 68 -4.96 16.57 19.80
CA THR A 68 -4.54 15.42 18.98
C THR A 68 -4.41 15.74 17.48
N SER A 69 -4.70 16.97 17.06
CA SER A 69 -4.76 17.38 15.64
C SER A 69 -3.48 17.09 14.86
N SER A 70 -2.31 17.24 15.49
CA SER A 70 -1.01 16.91 14.88
C SER A 70 -0.87 15.41 14.59
N LEU A 71 -1.27 14.56 15.54
CA LEU A 71 -1.30 13.10 15.40
C LEU A 71 -2.31 12.66 14.34
N HIS A 72 -3.48 13.32 14.26
CA HIS A 72 -4.45 13.07 13.20
C HIS A 72 -3.91 13.45 11.81
N LYS A 73 -3.20 14.57 11.68
CA LYS A 73 -2.51 14.93 10.43
C LYS A 73 -1.44 13.91 10.06
N GLU A 74 -0.67 13.42 11.03
CA GLU A 74 0.31 12.37 10.81
C GLU A 74 -0.37 11.07 10.34
N LYS A 75 -1.46 10.66 11.01
CA LYS A 75 -2.27 9.50 10.64
C LYS A 75 -2.74 9.58 9.19
N THR A 76 -3.29 10.72 8.77
CA THR A 76 -3.75 10.91 7.38
C THR A 76 -2.62 10.74 6.37
N LYS A 77 -1.44 11.34 6.63
CA LYS A 77 -0.26 11.19 5.76
C LYS A 77 0.19 9.73 5.65
N VAL A 78 0.21 9.00 6.77
CA VAL A 78 0.60 7.58 6.76
C VAL A 78 -0.43 6.71 6.05
N ILE A 79 -1.73 7.03 6.13
CA ILE A 79 -2.78 6.34 5.35
C ILE A 79 -2.54 6.53 3.85
N GLU A 80 -2.25 7.75 3.40
CA GLU A 80 -1.95 8.02 1.99
C GLU A 80 -0.71 7.22 1.51
N GLN A 81 0.33 7.16 2.34
CA GLN A 81 1.54 6.37 2.07
C GLN A 81 1.24 4.87 2.01
N LEU A 82 0.42 4.36 2.94
CA LEU A 82 0.01 2.96 2.98
C LEU A 82 -0.79 2.58 1.73
N GLU A 83 -1.75 3.41 1.31
CA GLU A 83 -2.52 3.17 0.09
C GLU A 83 -1.63 3.22 -1.17
N LYS A 84 -0.66 4.13 -1.21
CA LYS A 84 0.34 4.16 -2.29
C LYS A 84 1.20 2.90 -2.31
N ALA A 85 1.65 2.43 -1.15
CA ALA A 85 2.43 1.20 -1.03
C ALA A 85 1.62 -0.03 -1.44
N LYS A 86 0.36 -0.13 -0.99
CA LYS A 86 -0.58 -1.20 -1.35
C LYS A 86 -0.77 -1.28 -2.87
N ARG A 87 -1.08 -0.16 -3.53
CA ARG A 87 -1.21 -0.12 -4.99
C ARG A 87 0.07 -0.52 -5.72
N ARG A 88 1.24 -0.21 -5.16
CA ARG A 88 2.53 -0.61 -5.72
C ARG A 88 2.71 -2.12 -5.64
N VAL A 89 2.42 -2.74 -4.49
CA VAL A 89 2.45 -4.20 -4.30
C VAL A 89 1.52 -4.87 -5.30
N GLU A 90 0.24 -4.49 -5.32
CA GLU A 90 -0.75 -5.07 -6.25
C GLU A 90 -0.34 -4.90 -7.73
N GLY A 91 0.28 -3.77 -8.08
CA GLY A 91 0.79 -3.53 -9.43
C GLY A 91 1.96 -4.44 -9.81
N LEU A 92 2.86 -4.71 -8.87
CA LEU A 92 4.00 -5.61 -9.06
C LEU A 92 3.56 -7.08 -9.08
N GLU A 93 2.61 -7.48 -8.24
CA GLU A 93 2.00 -8.82 -8.26
C GLU A 93 1.36 -9.11 -9.62
N ARG A 94 0.59 -8.16 -10.18
CA ARG A 94 0.02 -8.31 -11.53
C ARG A 94 1.11 -8.48 -12.59
N LYS A 95 2.16 -7.65 -12.55
CA LYS A 95 3.29 -7.77 -13.47
C LYS A 95 4.00 -9.12 -13.35
N TYR A 96 4.18 -9.61 -12.13
CA TYR A 96 4.77 -10.91 -11.86
C TYR A 96 3.93 -12.03 -12.44
N GLN A 97 2.62 -12.04 -12.18
CA GLN A 97 1.68 -13.01 -12.74
C GLN A 97 1.67 -13.00 -14.28
N THR A 98 1.64 -11.82 -14.90
CA THR A 98 1.73 -11.70 -16.36
C THR A 98 3.04 -12.27 -16.88
N ALA A 99 4.18 -11.93 -16.29
CA ALA A 99 5.48 -12.44 -16.71
C ALA A 99 5.58 -13.97 -16.56
N GLN A 100 5.04 -14.52 -15.46
CA GLN A 100 4.95 -15.98 -15.27
C GLN A 100 4.11 -16.65 -16.35
N LEU A 101 2.94 -16.09 -16.69
CA LEU A 101 2.08 -16.61 -17.75
C LEU A 101 2.77 -16.55 -19.11
N THR A 102 3.45 -15.44 -19.44
CA THR A 102 4.22 -15.31 -20.69
C THR A 102 5.31 -16.36 -20.79
N ILE A 103 6.06 -16.61 -19.71
CA ILE A 103 7.07 -17.68 -19.71
C ILE A 103 6.43 -19.05 -19.91
N ARG A 104 5.32 -19.35 -19.21
CA ARG A 104 4.61 -20.62 -19.39
C ARG A 104 4.20 -20.82 -20.84
N LEU A 105 3.59 -19.82 -21.47
CA LEU A 105 3.19 -19.89 -22.89
C LEU A 105 4.38 -20.12 -23.83
N LEU A 106 5.51 -19.45 -23.59
CA LEU A 106 6.73 -19.62 -24.40
C LEU A 106 7.45 -20.97 -24.19
N LEU A 107 7.19 -21.65 -23.07
CA LEU A 107 7.73 -22.96 -22.76
C LEU A 107 6.77 -24.10 -23.14
N THR A 108 5.52 -23.80 -23.48
CA THR A 108 4.55 -24.79 -23.97
C THR A 108 4.93 -25.25 -25.38
N PRO A 109 5.20 -26.55 -25.61
CA PRO A 109 5.48 -27.07 -26.95
C PRO A 109 4.26 -26.88 -27.87
N GLY A 110 4.48 -26.34 -29.07
CA GLY A 110 3.43 -26.16 -30.09
C GLY A 110 2.61 -24.86 -30.01
N PHE A 111 2.98 -23.92 -29.13
CA PHE A 111 2.35 -22.60 -29.08
C PHE A 111 2.99 -21.65 -30.12
N GLU A 112 2.43 -21.60 -31.32
CA GLU A 112 2.77 -20.59 -32.34
C GLU A 112 1.92 -19.34 -32.09
N ILE A 113 2.57 -18.20 -31.85
CA ILE A 113 1.89 -16.90 -31.86
C ILE A 113 1.66 -16.56 -33.34
N SER A 114 0.50 -16.94 -33.87
CA SER A 114 -0.01 -16.40 -35.11
C SER A 114 -0.38 -14.94 -34.87
N PHE A 115 0.51 -14.03 -35.27
CA PHE A 115 0.13 -12.64 -35.44
C PHE A 115 -0.99 -12.62 -36.47
N LEU A 116 -2.18 -12.18 -36.05
CA LEU A 116 -3.29 -11.94 -36.96
C LEU A 116 -2.80 -11.00 -38.05
N ASP A 117 -2.86 -11.55 -39.25
CA ASP A 117 -2.57 -11.00 -40.56
C ASP A 117 -2.97 -9.51 -40.66
N GLU A 118 -2.05 -8.66 -41.13
CA GLU A 118 -2.27 -7.22 -41.36
C GLU A 118 -3.28 -6.93 -42.50
N SER A 119 -4.01 -7.94 -42.97
CA SER A 119 -4.95 -7.89 -44.08
C SER A 119 -6.35 -7.36 -43.72
N ILE A 120 -6.61 -6.92 -42.49
CA ILE A 120 -7.93 -6.40 -42.06
C ILE A 120 -7.97 -4.85 -42.04
N LEU A 121 -6.94 -4.15 -42.53
CA LEU A 121 -6.91 -2.68 -42.62
C LEU A 121 -6.83 -2.12 -44.05
N SER A 122 -7.33 -2.85 -45.05
CA SER A 122 -7.55 -2.31 -46.41
C SER A 122 -9.00 -1.91 -46.64
#